data_AF-A0A2F0AU52-F1
#
_entry.id   AF-A0A2F0AU52-F1
#
_cell.length_a   1.000
_cell.length_b   1.000
_cell.length_c   1.000
_cell.angle_alpha   90.00
_cell.angle_beta   90.00
_cell.angle_gamma   90.00
#
_symmetry.space_group_name_H-M   'P 1'
#
loop_
_entity.id
_entity.type
_entity.pdbx_description
1 polymer ?
#
loop_
_entity_poly.entity_id
_entity_poly.type
_entity_poly.pdbx_seq_one_letter_code
_entity_poly.pdbx_strand_id
1 'polypeptide(L)'
;MLTDMNTIQGNTPPTWLGRSRWALLLDVIGGTRQNWHKVIEIYRMFAAVVQPSKVRQRLERLKQLGHCESVPSMSQLLVASRDQLSFSLGADTKEFYRSQGVPWVFHNIRRLIAYPTTMMDPVGLFSSRDTIIQHVLQTFHRHATYDLVLLHSHEDGLEEMQRQLEQLADGQHLHQRSLDSLIEDGSYHERLKRDVAEFVENPLVKPRPIPTGLVENKYLMLAMDQFKDVRGYTNYASRLKVGPLQVLKAFSQVAFNETIGEVINVIIGPKTVHVDACDHQLVSKHLGP
;
A
#
# COMPACT_ATOMS: atom_id res chain seq x y z
N MET A 1 -20.09 -12.45 -19.59
CA MET A 1 -18.70 -12.04 -19.83
C MET A 1 -18.26 -11.27 -18.61
N LEU A 2 -17.24 -11.73 -17.88
CA LEU A 2 -16.63 -10.93 -16.82
C LEU A 2 -15.94 -9.76 -17.50
N THR A 3 -16.41 -8.54 -17.23
CA THR A 3 -15.74 -7.32 -17.69
C THR A 3 -14.33 -7.30 -17.08
N ASP A 4 -13.30 -7.18 -17.90
CA ASP A 4 -11.91 -7.14 -17.44
C ASP A 4 -11.73 -6.00 -16.42
N MET A 5 -11.09 -6.29 -15.29
CA MET A 5 -10.86 -5.33 -14.19
C MET A 5 -10.20 -4.05 -14.69
N ASN A 6 -9.31 -4.15 -15.69
CA ASN A 6 -8.66 -2.99 -16.29
C ASN A 6 -9.64 -2.08 -17.03
N THR A 7 -10.65 -2.66 -17.68
CA THR A 7 -11.70 -1.91 -18.36
C THR A 7 -12.59 -1.19 -17.36
N ILE A 8 -12.92 -1.83 -16.23
CA ILE A 8 -13.71 -1.22 -15.15
C ILE A 8 -12.95 -0.04 -14.52
N GLN A 9 -11.63 -0.15 -14.38
CA GLN A 9 -10.80 0.85 -13.70
C GLN A 9 -10.20 1.90 -14.66
N GLY A 10 -10.33 1.71 -15.97
CA GLY A 10 -9.77 2.63 -16.98
C GLY A 10 -8.24 2.61 -17.04
N ASN A 11 -7.61 1.49 -16.71
CA ASN A 11 -6.15 1.35 -16.65
C ASN A 11 -5.56 1.24 -18.07
N THR A 12 -4.41 1.87 -18.32
CA THR A 12 -3.70 1.74 -19.60
C THR A 12 -2.43 0.90 -19.45
N PRO A 13 -1.98 0.20 -20.51
CA PRO A 13 -0.78 -0.62 -20.42
C PRO A 13 0.45 0.17 -19.95
N PRO A 14 1.33 -0.43 -19.14
CA PRO A 14 2.57 0.21 -18.71
C PRO A 14 3.43 0.62 -19.90
N THR A 15 3.98 1.84 -19.85
CA THR A 15 4.83 2.41 -20.93
C THR A 15 6.12 1.63 -21.15
N TRP A 16 6.56 0.86 -20.15
CA TRP A 16 7.75 0.03 -20.22
C TRP A 16 7.53 -1.36 -20.82
N LEU A 17 6.29 -1.74 -21.15
CA LEU A 17 6.01 -2.98 -21.86
C LEU A 17 6.75 -3.00 -23.21
N GLY A 18 7.48 -4.08 -23.48
CA GLY A 18 8.32 -4.23 -24.68
C GLY A 18 9.77 -3.77 -24.52
N ARG A 19 10.14 -3.10 -23.42
CA ARG A 19 11.54 -2.77 -23.11
C ARG A 19 12.32 -4.03 -22.69
N SER A 20 13.62 -4.06 -22.95
CA SER A 20 14.47 -5.19 -22.59
C SER A 20 14.60 -5.34 -21.06
N ARG A 21 14.65 -6.59 -20.57
CA ARG A 21 14.80 -6.87 -19.13
C ARG A 21 16.06 -6.23 -18.53
N TRP A 22 17.15 -6.17 -19.31
CA TRP A 22 18.40 -5.53 -18.89
C TRP A 22 18.25 -4.03 -18.72
N ALA A 23 17.59 -3.33 -19.65
CA ALA A 23 17.34 -1.90 -19.52
C ALA A 23 16.49 -1.60 -18.28
N LEU A 24 15.44 -2.39 -18.06
CA LEU A 24 14.56 -2.26 -16.89
C LEU A 24 15.29 -2.51 -15.57
N LEU A 25 16.26 -3.43 -15.55
CA LEU A 25 17.07 -3.69 -14.36
C LEU A 25 18.05 -2.55 -14.08
N LEU A 26 18.71 -2.02 -15.11
CA LEU A 26 19.63 -0.90 -14.98
C LEU A 26 18.91 0.37 -14.49
N ASP A 27 17.69 0.62 -14.96
CA ASP A 27 16.87 1.75 -14.54
C ASP A 27 16.62 1.75 -13.01
N VAL A 28 16.36 0.57 -12.41
CA VAL A 28 16.07 0.44 -10.97
C VAL A 28 17.30 0.37 -10.08
N ILE A 29 18.44 -0.11 -10.61
CA ILE A 29 19.72 -0.06 -9.88
C ILE A 29 20.09 1.40 -9.59
N GLY A 30 19.93 2.29 -10.58
CA GLY A 30 20.20 3.71 -10.43
C GLY A 30 21.68 4.05 -10.27
N GLY A 31 21.99 5.33 -10.11
CA GLY A 31 23.34 5.84 -9.88
C GLY A 31 23.69 6.02 -8.41
N THR A 32 24.86 6.62 -8.14
CA THR A 32 25.38 6.82 -6.78
C THR A 32 24.42 7.59 -5.89
N ARG A 33 23.81 8.67 -6.40
CA ARG A 33 22.87 9.51 -5.63
C ARG A 33 21.59 8.77 -5.29
N GLN A 34 21.03 8.01 -6.24
CA GLN A 34 19.85 7.18 -5.99
C GLN A 34 20.14 6.11 -4.94
N ASN A 35 21.28 5.41 -5.05
CA ASN A 35 21.65 4.37 -4.10
C ASN A 35 21.94 4.91 -2.70
N TRP A 36 22.55 6.09 -2.60
CA TRP A 36 22.70 6.76 -1.30
C TRP A 36 21.35 7.10 -0.67
N HIS A 37 20.38 7.55 -1.47
CA HIS A 37 19.02 7.77 -1.00
C HIS A 37 18.37 6.49 -0.45
N LYS A 38 18.52 5.35 -1.15
CA LYS A 38 18.01 4.05 -0.68
C LYS A 38 18.59 3.68 0.69
N VAL A 39 19.89 3.90 0.90
CA VAL A 39 20.56 3.63 2.19
C VAL A 39 19.98 4.52 3.30
N ILE A 40 19.77 5.80 3.04
CA ILE A 40 19.15 6.73 3.99
C ILE A 40 17.73 6.26 4.36
N GLU A 41 16.93 5.86 3.37
CA GLU A 41 15.56 5.39 3.62
C GLU A 41 15.55 4.11 4.46
N ILE A 42 16.41 3.14 4.17
CA ILE A 42 16.57 1.93 4.98
C ILE A 42 16.90 2.29 6.43
N TYR A 43 17.86 3.20 6.64
CA TYR A 43 18.22 3.67 7.98
C TYR A 43 17.04 4.33 8.70
N ARG A 44 16.31 5.24 8.02
CA ARG A 44 15.13 5.93 8.56
C ARG A 44 14.04 4.93 8.97
N MET A 45 13.82 3.89 8.16
CA MET A 45 12.88 2.83 8.46
C MET A 45 13.28 2.05 9.72
N PHE A 46 14.53 1.58 9.81
CA PHE A 46 15.00 0.90 11.03
C PHE A 46 14.94 1.81 12.27
N ALA A 47 15.28 3.09 12.12
CA ALA A 47 15.16 4.07 13.19
C ALA A 47 13.71 4.26 13.66
N ALA A 48 12.73 4.20 12.76
CA ALA A 48 11.31 4.28 13.10
C ALA A 48 10.82 3.04 13.85
N VAL A 49 11.29 1.85 13.48
CA VAL A 49 10.96 0.58 14.18
C VAL A 49 11.38 0.64 15.65
N VAL A 50 12.55 1.22 15.95
CA VAL A 50 13.04 1.36 17.33
C VAL A 50 12.48 2.58 18.06
N GLN A 51 11.63 3.38 17.41
CA GLN A 51 11.02 4.60 17.97
C GLN A 51 9.48 4.56 17.86
N PRO A 52 8.81 3.66 18.60
CA PRO A 52 7.34 3.51 18.53
C PRO A 52 6.58 4.78 18.90
N SER A 53 7.21 5.69 19.65
CA SER A 53 6.65 7.01 19.96
C SER A 53 6.39 7.87 18.71
N LYS A 54 7.20 7.75 17.66
CA LYS A 54 7.01 8.48 16.40
C LYS A 54 5.76 8.01 15.66
N VAL A 55 5.56 6.69 15.56
CA VAL A 55 4.35 6.12 14.95
C VAL A 55 3.12 6.57 15.73
N ARG A 56 3.21 6.54 17.07
CA ARG A 56 2.13 7.06 17.92
C ARG A 56 1.84 8.54 17.67
N GLN A 57 2.86 9.40 17.62
CA GLN A 57 2.69 10.83 17.35
C GLN A 57 1.98 11.08 16.01
N ARG A 58 2.37 10.35 14.96
CA ARG A 58 1.72 10.42 13.64
C ARG A 58 0.25 10.03 13.71
N LEU A 59 -0.09 8.95 14.40
CA LEU A 59 -1.48 8.52 14.58
C LEU A 59 -2.30 9.52 15.40
N GLU A 60 -1.73 10.09 16.46
CA GLU A 60 -2.39 11.15 17.24
C GLU A 60 -2.63 12.39 16.39
N ARG A 61 -1.68 12.79 15.54
CA ARG A 61 -1.89 13.86 14.55
C ARG A 61 -3.03 13.50 13.58
N LEU A 62 -3.05 12.30 13.03
CA LEU A 62 -4.13 11.86 12.14
C LEU A 62 -5.50 11.87 12.82
N LYS A 63 -5.56 11.49 14.10
CA LYS A 63 -6.76 11.63 14.91
C LYS A 63 -7.18 13.09 15.08
N GLN A 64 -6.24 13.98 15.40
CA GLN A 64 -6.51 15.43 15.51
C GLN A 64 -7.02 16.03 14.20
N LEU A 65 -6.52 15.54 13.05
CA LEU A 65 -6.96 15.93 11.72
C LEU A 65 -8.28 15.27 11.27
N GLY A 66 -8.88 14.42 12.10
CA GLY A 66 -10.16 13.77 11.80
C GLY A 66 -10.07 12.53 10.90
N HIS A 67 -8.87 12.00 10.65
CA HIS A 67 -8.68 10.78 9.84
C HIS A 67 -8.89 9.49 10.63
N CYS A 68 -8.71 9.52 11.95
CA CYS A 68 -8.86 8.38 12.83
C CYS A 68 -9.83 8.69 13.97
N GLU A 69 -10.67 7.74 14.36
CA GLU A 69 -11.54 7.87 15.54
C GLU A 69 -10.79 7.49 16.83
N SER A 70 -9.86 6.55 16.71
CA SER A 70 -9.09 6.00 17.81
C SER A 70 -7.63 5.81 17.41
N VAL A 71 -6.74 5.70 18.40
CA VAL A 71 -5.31 5.43 18.18
C VAL A 71 -5.05 4.01 18.67
N PRO A 72 -4.95 3.02 17.76
CA PRO A 72 -4.73 1.63 18.14
C PRO A 72 -3.38 1.45 18.82
N SER A 73 -3.28 0.41 19.65
CA SER A 73 -2.00 -0.03 20.20
C SER A 73 -1.09 -0.60 19.11
N MET A 74 0.20 -0.71 19.40
CA MET A 74 1.13 -1.27 18.41
C MET A 74 0.85 -2.73 18.06
N SER A 75 0.40 -3.53 19.04
CA SER A 75 -0.02 -4.91 18.78
C SER A 75 -1.22 -4.97 17.82
N GLN A 76 -2.18 -4.08 18.00
CA GLN A 76 -3.36 -3.97 17.14
C GLN A 76 -2.97 -3.58 15.71
N LEU A 77 -2.09 -2.59 15.54
CA LEU A 77 -1.60 -2.19 14.22
C LEU A 77 -0.84 -3.33 13.54
N LEU A 78 0.08 -4.00 14.24
CA LEU A 78 0.87 -5.06 13.62
C LEU A 78 0.02 -6.27 13.17
N VAL A 79 -0.99 -6.65 13.95
CA VAL A 79 -1.93 -7.71 13.55
C VAL A 79 -2.82 -7.24 12.39
N ALA A 80 -3.34 -6.01 12.44
CA ALA A 80 -4.13 -5.44 11.34
C ALA A 80 -3.32 -5.34 10.04
N SER A 81 -2.04 -4.96 10.12
CA SER A 81 -1.12 -4.91 8.99
C SER A 81 -0.98 -6.28 8.33
N ARG A 82 -0.77 -7.33 9.14
CA ARG A 82 -0.72 -8.71 8.65
C ARG A 82 -2.02 -9.11 7.96
N ASP A 83 -3.17 -8.73 8.47
CA ASP A 83 -4.47 -9.05 7.88
C ASP A 83 -4.71 -8.32 6.55
N GLN A 84 -4.38 -7.03 6.48
CA GLN A 84 -4.44 -6.25 5.24
C GLN A 84 -3.57 -6.87 4.15
N LEU A 85 -2.35 -7.31 4.50
CA LEU A 85 -1.44 -7.98 3.57
C LEU A 85 -1.98 -9.32 3.10
N SER A 86 -2.49 -10.13 4.04
CA SER A 86 -2.96 -11.49 3.76
C SER A 86 -4.25 -11.52 2.95
N PHE A 87 -5.15 -10.53 3.14
CA PHE A 87 -6.53 -10.62 2.69
C PHE A 87 -7.00 -9.48 1.80
N SER A 88 -6.16 -8.51 1.44
CA SER A 88 -6.54 -7.42 0.52
C SER A 88 -5.49 -7.24 -0.57
N LEU A 89 -4.23 -7.02 -0.18
CA LEU A 89 -3.18 -6.63 -1.12
C LEU A 89 -2.72 -7.77 -2.04
N GLY A 90 -2.61 -9.00 -1.53
CA GLY A 90 -2.01 -10.11 -2.28
C GLY A 90 -2.84 -10.67 -3.44
N ALA A 91 -4.17 -10.70 -3.32
CA ALA A 91 -5.05 -11.33 -4.32
C ALA A 91 -5.44 -10.38 -5.47
N ASP A 92 -5.82 -9.14 -5.15
CA ASP A 92 -6.22 -8.12 -6.13
C ASP A 92 -5.04 -7.75 -7.06
N THR A 93 -3.85 -7.53 -6.47
CA THR A 93 -2.64 -7.14 -7.22
C THR A 93 -2.17 -8.22 -8.18
N LYS A 94 -2.26 -9.51 -7.80
CA LYS A 94 -1.86 -10.62 -8.68
C LYS A 94 -2.76 -10.70 -9.91
N GLU A 95 -4.06 -10.54 -9.73
CA GLU A 95 -5.01 -10.54 -10.83
C GLU A 95 -4.83 -9.32 -11.74
N PHE A 96 -4.58 -8.14 -11.16
CA PHE A 96 -4.23 -6.93 -11.90
C PHE A 96 -2.96 -7.10 -12.74
N TYR A 97 -1.89 -7.65 -12.17
CA TYR A 97 -0.65 -7.88 -12.92
C TYR A 97 -0.84 -8.89 -14.05
N ARG A 98 -1.64 -9.93 -13.80
CA ARG A 98 -1.96 -10.94 -14.82
C ARG A 98 -2.70 -10.32 -16.00
N SER A 99 -3.68 -9.45 -15.75
CA SER A 99 -4.45 -8.79 -16.81
C SER A 99 -3.65 -7.70 -17.54
N GLN A 100 -2.69 -7.06 -16.89
CA GLN A 100 -1.76 -6.08 -17.50
C GLN A 100 -0.53 -6.71 -18.18
N GLY A 101 -0.37 -8.04 -18.11
CA GLY A 101 0.83 -8.72 -18.64
C GLY A 101 2.12 -8.41 -17.87
N VAL A 102 2.01 -7.93 -16.63
CA VAL A 102 3.15 -7.58 -15.76
C VAL A 102 3.73 -8.86 -15.15
N PRO A 103 5.01 -9.21 -15.41
CA PRO A 103 5.59 -10.43 -14.86
C PRO A 103 5.83 -10.29 -13.36
N TRP A 104 4.99 -10.96 -12.54
CA TRP A 104 4.96 -10.82 -11.07
C TRP A 104 6.33 -10.83 -10.39
N VAL A 105 7.10 -11.91 -10.58
CA VAL A 105 8.38 -12.10 -9.88
C VAL A 105 9.39 -11.05 -10.32
N PHE A 106 9.55 -10.87 -11.63
CA PHE A 106 10.53 -9.93 -12.18
C PHE A 106 10.19 -8.48 -11.81
N HIS A 107 8.92 -8.12 -11.80
CA HIS A 107 8.47 -6.79 -11.41
C HIS A 107 8.73 -6.51 -9.93
N ASN A 108 8.38 -7.44 -9.03
CA ASN A 108 8.61 -7.26 -7.60
C ASN A 108 10.11 -7.25 -7.23
N ILE A 109 10.97 -8.02 -7.90
CA ILE A 109 12.43 -7.91 -7.73
C ILE A 109 12.90 -6.50 -8.08
N ARG A 110 12.41 -5.93 -9.18
CA ARG A 110 12.77 -4.57 -9.58
C ARG A 110 12.30 -3.53 -8.55
N ARG A 111 11.08 -3.67 -8.01
CA ARG A 111 10.57 -2.83 -6.91
C ARG A 111 11.47 -2.90 -5.68
N LEU A 112 11.89 -4.11 -5.29
CA LEU A 112 12.78 -4.31 -4.14
C LEU A 112 14.14 -3.62 -4.34
N ILE A 113 14.71 -3.72 -5.54
CA ILE A 113 15.99 -3.08 -5.87
C ILE A 113 15.87 -1.56 -5.90
N ALA A 114 14.76 -1.03 -6.41
CA ALA A 114 14.52 0.40 -6.50
C ALA A 114 14.23 1.03 -5.13
N TYR A 115 13.29 0.46 -4.39
CA TYR A 115 12.69 1.06 -3.19
C TYR A 115 12.43 0.00 -2.11
N PRO A 116 13.48 -0.56 -1.50
CA PRO A 116 13.34 -1.71 -0.60
C PRO A 116 12.40 -1.44 0.58
N THR A 117 12.43 -0.23 1.13
CA THR A 117 11.61 0.16 2.29
C THR A 117 10.11 0.08 2.01
N THR A 118 9.69 0.35 0.77
CA THR A 118 8.27 0.29 0.37
C THR A 118 7.72 -1.14 0.32
N MET A 119 8.59 -2.14 0.28
CA MET A 119 8.22 -3.55 0.38
C MET A 119 8.35 -4.09 1.81
N MET A 120 9.17 -3.44 2.65
CA MET A 120 9.37 -3.84 4.03
C MET A 120 8.27 -3.33 4.97
N ASP A 121 7.67 -2.18 4.65
CA ASP A 121 6.50 -1.63 5.36
C ASP A 121 5.37 -1.28 4.37
N PRO A 122 4.72 -2.29 3.77
CA PRO A 122 3.70 -2.09 2.75
C PRO A 122 2.40 -1.42 3.27
N VAL A 123 2.27 -1.22 4.58
CA VAL A 123 1.14 -0.53 5.21
C VAL A 123 1.48 0.93 5.54
N GLY A 124 2.77 1.31 5.46
CA GLY A 124 3.25 2.69 5.55
C GLY A 124 3.37 3.27 6.97
N LEU A 125 3.13 2.49 8.02
CA LEU A 125 3.11 3.00 9.41
C LEU A 125 4.48 3.44 9.93
N PHE A 126 5.54 2.72 9.55
CA PHE A 126 6.92 2.99 9.94
C PHE A 126 7.68 3.77 8.87
N SER A 127 7.09 3.88 7.69
CA SER A 127 7.68 4.52 6.52
C SER A 127 8.00 5.99 6.79
N SER A 128 9.07 6.47 6.16
CA SER A 128 9.35 7.90 6.10
C SER A 128 8.36 8.56 5.13
N ARG A 129 8.28 9.90 5.18
CA ARG A 129 7.55 10.68 4.16
C ARG A 129 8.01 10.31 2.76
N ASP A 130 9.33 10.29 2.52
CA ASP A 130 9.91 10.02 1.20
C ASP A 130 9.67 8.57 0.76
N THR A 131 9.63 7.61 1.70
CA THR A 131 9.26 6.21 1.41
C THR A 131 7.79 6.10 1.01
N ILE A 132 6.87 6.79 1.69
CA ILE A 132 5.45 6.80 1.31
C ILE A 132 5.29 7.43 -0.08
N ILE A 133 5.93 8.57 -0.36
CA ILE A 133 5.89 9.19 -1.69
C ILE A 133 6.42 8.23 -2.76
N GLN A 134 7.55 7.56 -2.52
CA GLN A 134 8.08 6.55 -3.44
C GLN A 134 7.13 5.37 -3.65
N HIS A 135 6.41 4.94 -2.61
CA HIS A 135 5.38 3.92 -2.74
C HIS A 135 4.27 4.40 -3.67
N VAL A 136 3.72 5.58 -3.40
CA VAL A 136 2.65 6.19 -4.21
C VAL A 136 3.09 6.37 -5.66
N LEU A 137 4.32 6.80 -5.91
CA LEU A 137 4.81 7.05 -7.27
C LEU A 137 5.17 5.78 -8.04
N GLN A 138 5.56 4.69 -7.38
CA GLN A 138 6.06 3.49 -8.08
C GLN A 138 4.97 2.47 -8.43
N THR A 139 3.84 2.46 -7.72
CA THR A 139 2.83 1.40 -7.83
C THR A 139 1.44 1.96 -8.04
N PHE A 140 0.61 1.21 -8.77
CA PHE A 140 -0.77 1.53 -9.04
C PHE A 140 -1.62 1.42 -7.77
N HIS A 141 -2.39 2.48 -7.52
CA HIS A 141 -3.45 2.51 -6.52
C HIS A 141 -4.77 2.80 -7.24
N ARG A 142 -5.83 2.07 -6.90
CA ARG A 142 -7.20 2.40 -7.34
C ARG A 142 -7.57 3.84 -6.95
N HIS A 143 -7.13 4.25 -5.77
CA HIS A 143 -7.09 5.63 -5.31
C HIS A 143 -5.96 5.77 -4.28
N ALA A 144 -5.25 6.90 -4.29
CA ALA A 144 -4.10 7.12 -3.40
C ALA A 144 -4.51 7.63 -2.00
N THR A 145 -5.81 7.70 -1.69
CA THR A 145 -6.32 8.32 -0.44
C THR A 145 -5.68 7.76 0.82
N TYR A 146 -5.44 6.45 0.90
CA TYR A 146 -4.80 5.83 2.06
C TYR A 146 -3.42 6.47 2.32
N ASP A 147 -2.58 6.48 1.30
CA ASP A 147 -1.21 7.01 1.38
C ASP A 147 -1.16 8.52 1.53
N LEU A 148 -2.09 9.26 0.90
CA LEU A 148 -2.21 10.71 1.08
C LEU A 148 -2.60 11.05 2.52
N VAL A 149 -3.48 10.26 3.15
CA VAL A 149 -3.77 10.39 4.59
C VAL A 149 -2.51 10.10 5.41
N LEU A 150 -1.75 9.05 5.10
CA LEU A 150 -0.48 8.79 5.80
C LEU A 150 0.51 9.95 5.65
N LEU A 151 0.63 10.55 4.47
CA LEU A 151 1.47 11.73 4.24
C LEU A 151 1.01 12.93 5.06
N HIS A 152 -0.30 13.09 5.28
CA HIS A 152 -0.84 14.15 6.14
C HIS A 152 -0.41 14.02 7.62
N SER A 153 0.10 12.85 8.03
CA SER A 153 0.74 12.67 9.35
C SER A 153 2.14 13.29 9.45
N HIS A 154 2.71 13.71 8.32
CA HIS A 154 3.94 14.48 8.23
C HIS A 154 3.60 15.97 8.01
N GLU A 155 4.41 16.86 8.58
CA GLU A 155 4.13 18.30 8.57
C GLU A 155 4.11 18.91 7.15
N ASP A 156 4.99 18.42 6.27
CA ASP A 156 5.16 18.88 4.89
C ASP A 156 4.94 17.75 3.86
N GLY A 157 4.17 16.72 4.26
CA GLY A 157 4.02 15.49 3.50
C GLY A 157 3.32 15.67 2.15
N LEU A 158 2.29 16.52 2.11
CA LEU A 158 1.49 16.75 0.90
C LEU A 158 2.18 17.72 -0.04
N GLU A 159 2.82 18.75 0.50
CA GLU A 159 3.63 19.72 -0.25
C GLU A 159 4.79 19.02 -0.96
N GLU A 160 5.49 18.12 -0.26
CA GLU A 160 6.57 17.33 -0.85
C GLU A 160 6.06 16.36 -1.93
N MET A 161 4.88 15.76 -1.74
CA MET A 161 4.24 14.91 -2.75
C MET A 161 3.93 15.70 -4.03
N GLN A 162 3.34 16.89 -3.91
CA GLN A 162 3.08 17.79 -5.05
C GLN A 162 4.39 18.16 -5.76
N ARG A 163 5.40 18.57 -5.00
CA ARG A 163 6.72 18.93 -5.54
C ARG A 163 7.37 17.78 -6.31
N GLN A 164 7.28 16.54 -5.83
CA GLN A 164 7.84 15.39 -6.55
C GLN A 164 7.02 15.01 -7.80
N LEU A 165 5.70 15.22 -7.79
CA LEU A 165 4.86 15.04 -8.98
C LEU A 165 5.15 16.07 -10.07
N GLU A 166 5.40 17.33 -9.69
CA GLU A 166 5.85 18.37 -10.62
C GLU A 166 7.20 18.01 -11.23
N GLN A 167 8.15 17.57 -10.40
CA GLN A 167 9.45 17.09 -10.90
C GLN A 167 9.33 15.90 -11.86
N LEU A 168 8.38 15.00 -11.65
CA LEU A 168 8.10 13.90 -12.58
C LEU A 168 7.52 14.41 -13.90
N ALA A 169 6.60 15.38 -13.83
CA ALA A 169 6.02 16.01 -15.01
C ALA A 169 7.09 16.69 -15.88
N ASP A 170 8.04 17.34 -15.22
CA ASP A 170 9.12 18.08 -15.88
C ASP A 170 10.29 17.18 -16.31
N GLY A 171 10.25 15.88 -15.99
CA GLY A 171 11.35 14.93 -16.26
C GLY A 171 12.61 15.18 -15.42
N GLN A 172 12.50 15.93 -14.33
CA GLN A 172 13.61 16.33 -13.46
C GLN A 172 13.71 15.51 -12.16
N HIS A 173 12.82 14.53 -11.97
CA HIS A 173 12.80 13.74 -10.75
C HIS A 173 14.07 12.88 -10.60
N LEU A 174 14.63 12.83 -9.39
CA LEU A 174 15.86 12.07 -9.10
C LEU A 174 15.75 10.59 -9.53
N HIS A 175 14.54 10.04 -9.42
CA HIS A 175 14.25 8.64 -9.72
C HIS A 175 13.41 8.44 -11.00
N GLN A 176 13.37 9.44 -11.90
CA GLN A 176 12.55 9.42 -13.13
C GLN A 176 12.60 8.06 -13.85
N ARG A 177 13.79 7.61 -14.26
CA ARG A 177 13.98 6.35 -15.01
C ARG A 177 13.48 5.12 -14.26
N SER A 178 13.70 5.07 -12.94
CA SER A 178 13.26 3.94 -12.12
C SER A 178 11.73 3.90 -12.08
N LEU A 179 11.08 5.03 -11.82
CA LEU A 179 9.62 5.15 -11.78
C LEU A 179 8.97 4.83 -13.13
N ASP A 180 9.51 5.37 -14.23
CA ASP A 180 9.05 5.08 -15.59
C ASP A 180 9.18 3.58 -15.94
N SER A 181 10.14 2.88 -15.32
CA SER A 181 10.34 1.44 -15.53
C SER A 181 9.45 0.57 -14.64
N LEU A 182 8.82 1.14 -13.61
CA LEU A 182 8.07 0.39 -12.60
C LEU A 182 6.56 0.59 -12.75
N ILE A 183 6.08 1.81 -12.99
CA ILE A 183 4.66 2.09 -12.87
C ILE A 183 3.79 1.14 -13.72
N GLU A 184 2.80 0.50 -13.12
CA GLU A 184 2.05 -0.59 -13.78
C GLU A 184 0.87 -0.09 -14.63
N ASP A 185 0.57 1.21 -14.61
CA ASP A 185 -0.46 1.84 -15.43
C ASP A 185 0.09 3.13 -16.05
N GLY A 186 0.08 3.18 -17.39
CA GLY A 186 0.68 4.27 -18.16
C GLY A 186 0.00 5.63 -17.96
N SER A 187 -1.21 5.67 -17.41
CA SER A 187 -1.94 6.92 -17.13
C SER A 187 -1.96 7.29 -15.64
N TYR A 188 -1.30 6.50 -14.78
CA TYR A 188 -1.41 6.65 -13.34
C TYR A 188 -0.89 7.99 -12.80
N HIS A 189 0.29 8.45 -13.20
CA HIS A 189 0.84 9.71 -12.68
C HIS A 189 -0.02 10.93 -13.05
N GLU A 190 -0.65 10.92 -14.22
CA GLU A 190 -1.61 11.98 -14.61
C GLU A 190 -2.89 11.94 -13.77
N ARG A 191 -3.39 10.75 -13.43
CA ARG A 191 -4.51 10.64 -12.48
C ARG A 191 -4.11 11.10 -11.09
N LEU A 192 -2.92 10.71 -10.65
CA LEU A 192 -2.39 11.02 -9.33
C LEU A 192 -2.23 12.54 -9.12
N LYS A 193 -1.78 13.30 -10.13
CA LYS A 193 -1.77 14.78 -10.06
C LYS A 193 -3.14 15.37 -9.70
N ARG A 194 -4.21 14.85 -10.31
CA ARG A 194 -5.58 15.29 -10.01
C ARG A 194 -6.02 14.85 -8.62
N ASP A 195 -5.77 13.59 -8.27
CA ASP A 195 -6.17 13.00 -7.00
C ASP A 195 -5.46 13.71 -5.81
N VAL A 196 -4.19 14.10 -5.97
CA VAL A 196 -3.45 14.87 -4.95
C VAL A 196 -4.00 16.29 -4.82
N ALA A 197 -4.30 16.97 -5.93
CA ALA A 197 -4.90 18.31 -5.87
C ALA A 197 -6.27 18.28 -5.17
N GLU A 198 -7.14 17.33 -5.53
CA GLU A 198 -8.44 17.12 -4.90
C GLU A 198 -8.31 16.85 -3.40
N PHE A 199 -7.35 16.00 -3.00
CA PHE A 199 -7.12 15.70 -1.59
C PHE A 199 -6.58 16.90 -0.81
N VAL A 200 -5.72 17.73 -1.40
CA VAL A 200 -5.21 18.93 -0.74
C VAL A 200 -6.31 19.95 -0.50
N GLU A 201 -7.25 20.09 -1.45
CA GLU A 201 -8.44 20.94 -1.28
C GLU A 201 -9.42 20.37 -0.26
N ASN A 202 -9.59 19.05 -0.22
CA ASN A 202 -10.47 18.36 0.72
C ASN A 202 -9.82 17.10 1.30
N PRO A 203 -9.05 17.22 2.40
CA PRO A 203 -8.37 16.08 2.99
C PRO A 203 -9.31 15.00 3.53
N LEU A 204 -10.58 15.33 3.77
CA LEU A 204 -11.61 14.40 4.25
C LEU A 204 -12.46 13.83 3.10
N VAL A 205 -11.98 13.93 1.86
CA VAL A 205 -12.62 13.32 0.70
C VAL A 205 -12.84 11.82 0.95
N LYS A 206 -14.04 11.35 0.61
CA LYS A 206 -14.38 9.93 0.79
C LYS A 206 -13.61 9.08 -0.22
N PRO A 207 -13.01 7.95 0.22
CA PRO A 207 -12.37 7.03 -0.70
C PRO A 207 -13.35 6.52 -1.76
N ARG A 208 -12.85 6.31 -2.97
CA ARG A 208 -13.66 5.77 -4.07
C ARG A 208 -14.26 4.42 -3.67
N PRO A 209 -15.53 4.14 -4.00
CA PRO A 209 -16.14 2.86 -3.67
C PRO A 209 -15.44 1.72 -4.43
N ILE A 210 -15.30 0.56 -3.77
CA ILE A 210 -14.88 -0.67 -4.45
C ILE A 210 -16.03 -1.11 -5.39
N PRO A 211 -15.78 -1.33 -6.69
CA PRO A 211 -16.82 -1.80 -7.62
C PRO A 211 -17.48 -3.09 -7.13
N THR A 212 -18.81 -3.15 -7.20
CA THR A 212 -19.56 -4.35 -6.81
C THR A 212 -19.14 -5.55 -7.67
N GLY A 213 -18.87 -6.69 -7.04
CA GLY A 213 -18.52 -7.91 -7.75
C GLY A 213 -17.14 -7.90 -8.41
N LEU A 214 -16.24 -7.00 -7.99
CA LEU A 214 -14.87 -6.94 -8.49
C LEU A 214 -14.15 -8.30 -8.34
N VAL A 215 -14.41 -9.00 -7.23
CA VAL A 215 -13.99 -10.38 -7.01
C VAL A 215 -15.15 -11.20 -6.45
N GLU A 216 -15.15 -12.50 -6.72
CA GLU A 216 -16.23 -13.41 -6.29
C GLU A 216 -16.26 -13.64 -4.77
N ASN A 217 -15.11 -13.55 -4.10
CA ASN A 217 -15.00 -13.81 -2.67
C ASN A 217 -15.50 -12.61 -1.85
N LYS A 218 -16.64 -12.78 -1.17
CA LYS A 218 -17.26 -11.76 -0.33
C LYS A 218 -16.41 -11.29 0.86
N TYR A 219 -15.59 -12.18 1.45
CA TYR A 219 -14.68 -11.79 2.54
C TYR A 219 -13.50 -10.96 2.03
N LEU A 220 -13.02 -11.25 0.82
CA LEU A 220 -12.02 -10.42 0.14
C LEU A 220 -12.61 -9.04 -0.20
N MET A 221 -13.83 -8.99 -0.75
CA MET A 221 -14.56 -7.73 -0.97
C MET A 221 -14.72 -6.92 0.32
N LEU A 222 -15.09 -7.56 1.44
CA LEU A 222 -15.17 -6.93 2.76
C LEU A 222 -13.81 -6.38 3.21
N ALA A 223 -12.74 -7.16 3.09
CA ALA A 223 -11.39 -6.74 3.47
C ALA A 223 -10.91 -5.55 2.62
N MET A 224 -11.14 -5.58 1.31
CA MET A 224 -10.80 -4.49 0.40
C MET A 224 -11.53 -3.20 0.77
N ASP A 225 -12.82 -3.27 1.10
CA ASP A 225 -13.61 -2.10 1.50
C ASP A 225 -13.24 -1.59 2.91
N GLN A 226 -12.86 -2.50 3.82
CA GLN A 226 -12.41 -2.17 5.19
C GLN A 226 -11.05 -1.49 5.21
N PHE A 227 -10.10 -1.93 4.37
CA PHE A 227 -8.71 -1.45 4.39
C PHE A 227 -8.39 -0.41 3.31
N LYS A 228 -9.39 0.07 2.56
CA LYS A 228 -9.16 1.05 1.49
C LYS A 228 -8.65 2.41 2.00
N ASP A 229 -8.88 2.76 3.27
CA ASP A 229 -8.41 4.00 3.88
C ASP A 229 -7.87 3.80 5.30
N VAL A 230 -7.17 4.82 5.79
CA VAL A 230 -6.55 4.79 7.12
C VAL A 230 -7.60 4.74 8.22
N ARG A 231 -8.79 5.32 8.01
CA ARG A 231 -9.89 5.25 8.98
C ARG A 231 -10.37 3.83 9.16
N GLY A 232 -10.71 3.14 8.07
CA GLY A 232 -11.15 1.75 8.11
C GLY A 232 -10.07 0.83 8.68
N TYR A 233 -8.81 1.05 8.33
CA TYR A 233 -7.68 0.33 8.92
C TYR A 233 -7.57 0.53 10.43
N THR A 234 -7.58 1.78 10.92
CA THR A 234 -7.43 2.09 12.35
C THR A 234 -8.63 1.68 13.18
N ASN A 235 -9.85 1.79 12.64
CA ASN A 235 -11.08 1.31 13.28
C ASN A 235 -11.10 -0.22 13.40
N TYR A 236 -10.67 -0.93 12.35
CA TYR A 236 -10.49 -2.38 12.43
C TYR A 236 -9.46 -2.74 13.51
N ALA A 237 -8.28 -2.10 13.46
CA ALA A 237 -7.20 -2.36 14.40
C ALA A 237 -7.63 -2.12 15.86
N SER A 238 -8.33 -1.03 16.16
CA SER A 238 -8.73 -0.69 17.53
C SER A 238 -9.75 -1.66 18.15
N ARG A 239 -10.49 -2.40 17.32
CA ARG A 239 -11.45 -3.42 17.75
C ARG A 239 -10.80 -4.80 17.94
N LEU A 240 -9.58 -5.01 17.44
CA LEU A 240 -8.87 -6.27 17.65
C LEU A 240 -8.53 -6.47 19.13
N LYS A 241 -8.91 -7.63 19.67
CA LYS A 241 -8.59 -8.06 21.05
C LYS A 241 -7.27 -8.81 21.06
N VAL A 242 -6.16 -8.08 20.88
CA VAL A 242 -4.82 -8.67 20.70
C VAL A 242 -3.77 -8.00 21.58
N GLY A 243 -2.77 -8.79 22.00
CA GLY A 243 -1.58 -8.32 22.70
C GLY A 243 -0.29 -8.82 22.04
N PRO A 244 0.87 -8.63 22.71
CA PRO A 244 2.19 -8.97 22.14
C PRO A 244 2.32 -10.45 21.73
N LEU A 245 1.70 -11.38 22.46
CA LEU A 245 1.72 -12.81 22.13
C LEU A 245 1.00 -13.10 20.80
N GLN A 246 -0.07 -12.38 20.50
CA GLN A 246 -0.79 -12.53 19.24
C GLN A 246 0.02 -11.96 18.07
N VAL A 247 0.83 -10.92 18.29
CA VAL A 247 1.79 -10.43 17.28
C VAL A 247 2.79 -11.53 16.95
N LEU A 248 3.45 -12.12 17.95
CA LEU A 248 4.41 -13.21 17.74
C LEU A 248 3.76 -14.36 16.95
N LYS A 249 2.56 -14.79 17.37
CA LYS A 249 1.81 -15.84 16.68
C LYS A 249 1.51 -15.47 15.22
N ALA A 250 1.02 -14.26 14.95
CA ALA A 250 0.65 -13.83 13.61
C ALA A 250 1.86 -13.81 12.67
N PHE A 251 3.01 -13.29 13.13
CA PHE A 251 4.22 -13.24 12.32
C PHE A 251 4.89 -14.62 12.17
N SER A 252 4.83 -15.49 13.19
CA SER A 252 5.27 -16.89 13.03
C SER A 252 4.42 -17.64 12.00
N GLN A 253 3.11 -17.38 11.93
CA GLN A 253 2.23 -17.96 10.91
C GLN A 253 2.59 -17.49 9.51
N VAL A 254 2.85 -16.19 9.33
CA VAL A 254 3.34 -15.65 8.04
C VAL A 254 4.67 -16.31 7.66
N ALA A 255 5.64 -16.34 8.57
CA ALA A 255 6.94 -16.96 8.32
C ALA A 255 6.82 -18.44 7.93
N PHE A 256 5.95 -19.21 8.60
CA PHE A 256 5.69 -20.59 8.23
C PHE A 256 5.07 -20.71 6.84
N ASN A 257 4.02 -19.92 6.57
CA ASN A 257 3.29 -19.99 5.30
C ASN A 257 4.19 -19.66 4.10
N GLU A 258 5.03 -18.63 4.22
CA GLU A 258 5.98 -18.18 3.18
C GLU A 258 7.23 -19.08 3.04
N THR A 259 7.40 -20.11 3.88
CA THR A 259 8.57 -21.00 3.83
C THR A 259 8.17 -22.44 3.63
N ILE A 260 7.76 -23.11 4.71
CA ILE A 260 7.43 -24.53 4.72
C ILE A 260 6.03 -24.73 4.14
N GLY A 261 5.08 -23.86 4.52
CA GLY A 261 3.68 -23.95 4.14
C GLY A 261 3.45 -23.95 2.64
N GLU A 262 4.15 -23.09 1.89
CA GLU A 262 4.10 -23.08 0.43
C GLU A 262 4.60 -24.40 -0.17
N VAL A 263 5.72 -24.94 0.33
CA VAL A 263 6.32 -26.20 -0.16
C VAL A 263 5.39 -27.40 0.05
N ILE A 264 4.67 -27.44 1.19
CA ILE A 264 3.79 -28.56 1.54
C ILE A 264 2.31 -28.27 1.28
N ASN A 265 1.98 -27.12 0.68
CA ASN A 265 0.62 -26.64 0.42
C ASN A 265 -0.28 -26.60 1.68
N VAL A 266 0.27 -26.16 2.82
CA VAL A 266 -0.46 -26.00 4.09
C VAL A 266 -0.41 -24.54 4.53
N ILE A 267 -1.58 -23.96 4.75
CA ILE A 267 -1.73 -22.60 5.27
C ILE A 267 -2.22 -22.67 6.71
N ILE A 268 -1.46 -22.06 7.63
CA ILE A 268 -1.85 -21.90 9.03
C ILE A 268 -2.28 -20.46 9.33
N GLY A 269 -3.17 -20.32 10.31
CA GLY A 269 -3.72 -19.03 10.73
C GLY A 269 -5.06 -18.69 10.09
N PRO A 270 -5.56 -17.46 10.31
CA PRO A 270 -6.84 -17.05 9.78
C PRO A 270 -6.80 -17.03 8.24
N LYS A 271 -7.94 -17.41 7.63
CA LYS A 271 -8.15 -17.42 6.17
C LYS A 271 -8.97 -16.23 5.67
N THR A 272 -9.53 -15.46 6.61
CA THR A 272 -10.35 -14.28 6.37
C THR A 272 -10.05 -13.23 7.43
N VAL A 273 -10.46 -11.99 7.18
CA VAL A 273 -10.47 -10.91 8.18
C VAL A 273 -11.32 -11.27 9.40
N HIS A 274 -11.03 -10.62 10.53
CA HIS A 274 -11.85 -10.67 11.73
C HIS A 274 -13.14 -9.87 11.52
N VAL A 275 -14.23 -10.56 11.13
CA VAL A 275 -15.52 -9.94 10.80
C VAL A 275 -16.08 -9.13 11.96
N ASP A 276 -15.83 -9.54 13.20
CA ASP A 276 -16.22 -8.84 14.42
C ASP A 276 -15.46 -7.52 14.65
N ALA A 277 -14.31 -7.34 13.99
CA ALA A 277 -13.57 -6.08 13.97
C ALA A 277 -13.91 -5.18 12.77
N CYS A 278 -14.56 -5.71 11.73
CA CYS A 278 -15.00 -4.94 10.58
C CYS A 278 -16.17 -3.99 10.92
N ASP A 279 -16.36 -2.93 10.13
CA ASP A 279 -17.50 -2.04 10.26
C ASP A 279 -18.81 -2.77 9.92
N HIS A 280 -19.78 -2.69 10.84
CA HIS A 280 -21.08 -3.37 10.70
C HIS A 280 -21.80 -3.05 9.40
N GLN A 281 -21.67 -1.81 8.90
CA GLN A 281 -22.25 -1.41 7.61
C GLN A 281 -21.59 -2.15 6.44
N LEU A 282 -20.27 -2.37 6.47
CA LEU A 282 -19.55 -3.11 5.45
C LEU A 282 -19.83 -4.61 5.53
N VAL A 283 -19.93 -5.15 6.74
CA VAL A 283 -20.37 -6.54 6.96
C VAL A 283 -21.74 -6.77 6.35
N SER A 284 -22.71 -5.90 6.67
CA SER A 284 -24.08 -5.99 6.11
C SER A 284 -24.09 -5.88 4.59
N LYS A 285 -23.26 -5.00 4.02
CA LYS A 285 -23.13 -4.79 2.57
C LYS A 285 -22.61 -6.03 1.84
N HIS A 286 -21.60 -6.71 2.38
CA HIS A 286 -20.89 -7.78 1.66
C HIS A 286 -21.32 -9.19 2.06
N LEU A 287 -21.68 -9.41 3.34
CA LEU A 287 -22.02 -10.73 3.88
C LEU A 287 -23.53 -10.92 4.10
N GLY A 288 -24.31 -9.83 4.08
CA GLY A 288 -25.73 -9.84 4.41
C GLY A 288 -26.00 -9.47 5.88
N PRO A 289 -27.27 -9.25 6.25
CA PRO A 289 -27.68 -8.94 7.62
C PRO A 289 -27.46 -10.10 8.60
#